data_AF-A0AAV4GQB5-F1
#
_entry.id   AF-A0AAV4GQB5-F1
#
_cell.length_a   1.000
_cell.length_b   1.000
_cell.length_c   1.000
_cell.angle_alpha   90.00
_cell.angle_beta   90.00
_cell.angle_gamma   90.00
#
_symmetry.space_group_name_H-M   'P 1'
#
loop_
_entity.id
_entity.type
_entity.pdbx_description
1 polymer ?
#
loop_
_entity_poly.entity_id
_entity_poly.type
_entity_poly.pdbx_seq_one_letter_code
_entity_poly.pdbx_strand_id
1 'polypeptide(L)'
;MAKKRRKNPKPLSTGDENIVEDQKKAEVFNKYFSSVNKAERATKKDKILLRKLKQKEKAPGVNLSLFKDCFKLSELSRAIKKLKLRKSPGPDRLYNEMLLHLGLEGKKVLLKLINKTWGTSIIPSALKTALVTPILKKVSQLKMSKATDRST
;
A
#
# COMPACT_ATOMS: atom_id res chain seq x y z
N MET A 1 1.89 -8.47 32.78
CA MET A 1 2.94 -7.44 32.60
C MET A 1 2.39 -6.28 31.77
N ALA A 2 2.23 -5.10 32.35
CA ALA A 2 1.71 -3.93 31.63
C ALA A 2 2.75 -3.41 30.63
N LYS A 3 2.37 -3.36 29.35
CA LYS A 3 3.23 -2.88 28.25
C LYS A 3 3.50 -1.39 28.50
N LYS A 4 4.75 -1.02 28.82
CA LYS A 4 5.19 0.36 29.07
C LYS A 4 4.70 1.26 27.93
N ARG A 5 3.75 2.15 28.20
CA ARG A 5 3.24 3.14 27.23
C ARG A 5 4.43 3.92 26.69
N ARG A 6 4.55 4.02 25.36
CA ARG A 6 5.60 4.82 24.71
C ARG A 6 5.41 6.27 25.15
N LYS A 7 6.50 7.01 25.41
CA LYS A 7 6.43 8.47 25.62
C LYS A 7 5.71 9.09 24.42
N ASN A 8 4.75 9.97 24.70
CA ASN A 8 3.96 10.60 23.65
C ASN A 8 4.91 11.34 22.69
N PRO A 9 4.77 11.17 21.36
CA PRO A 9 5.55 11.94 20.41
C PRO A 9 5.29 13.43 20.64
N LYS A 10 6.33 14.26 20.44
CA LYS A 10 6.25 15.71 20.62
C LYS A 10 5.00 16.28 19.94
N PRO A 11 4.35 17.32 20.51
CA PRO A 11 3.25 18.00 19.85
C PRO A 11 3.64 18.42 18.43
N LEU A 12 2.70 18.33 17.50
CA LEU A 12 2.88 18.83 16.15
C LEU A 12 2.44 20.29 16.14
N SER A 13 3.38 21.21 15.90
CA SER A 13 3.08 22.63 15.78
C SER A 13 2.73 22.95 14.33
N THR A 14 1.50 23.38 14.07
CA THR A 14 1.05 23.83 12.74
C THR A 14 0.63 25.29 12.86
N GLY A 15 1.48 26.24 12.46
CA GLY A 15 1.24 27.66 12.72
C GLY A 15 1.07 27.94 14.21
N ASP A 16 -0.12 28.38 14.61
CA ASP A 16 -0.48 28.76 15.99
C ASP A 16 -1.02 27.61 16.85
N GLU A 17 -1.28 26.43 16.29
CA GLU A 17 -1.86 25.30 17.03
C GLU A 17 -0.84 24.23 17.40
N ASN A 18 -0.82 23.87 18.70
CA ASN A 18 -0.07 22.72 19.22
C ASN A 18 -0.97 21.49 19.30
N ILE A 19 -0.84 20.60 18.33
CA ILE A 19 -1.65 19.39 18.22
C ILE A 19 -0.99 18.28 19.02
N VAL A 20 -1.61 17.88 20.12
CA VAL A 20 -1.11 16.81 21.01
C VAL A 20 -1.75 15.46 20.70
N GLU A 21 -3.00 15.47 20.24
CA GLU A 21 -3.80 14.27 19.97
C GLU A 21 -3.35 13.52 18.72
N ASP A 22 -3.14 12.21 18.83
CA ASP A 22 -2.58 11.39 17.76
C ASP A 22 -3.46 11.33 16.52
N GLN A 23 -4.79 11.33 16.70
CA GLN A 23 -5.75 11.34 15.60
C GLN A 23 -5.65 12.62 14.78
N LYS A 24 -5.63 13.79 15.44
CA LYS A 24 -5.46 15.09 14.80
C LYS A 24 -4.12 15.21 14.08
N LYS A 25 -3.04 14.68 14.68
CA LYS A 25 -1.72 14.61 14.01
C LYS A 25 -1.80 13.80 12.72
N ALA A 26 -2.43 12.62 12.76
CA ALA A 26 -2.58 11.76 11.59
C ALA A 26 -3.38 12.44 10.47
N GLU A 27 -4.45 13.18 10.82
CA GLU A 27 -5.26 13.94 9.86
C GLU A 27 -4.46 15.06 9.19
N VAL A 28 -3.67 15.82 9.95
CA VAL A 28 -2.78 16.86 9.40
C VAL A 28 -1.76 16.25 8.44
N PHE A 29 -1.13 15.13 8.82
CA PHE A 29 -0.21 14.42 7.94
C PHE A 29 -0.90 13.91 6.67
N ASN A 30 -2.10 13.32 6.79
CA ASN A 30 -2.86 12.84 5.64
C ASN A 30 -3.22 13.98 4.68
N LYS A 31 -3.63 15.15 5.21
CA LYS A 31 -3.90 16.35 4.41
C LYS A 31 -2.65 16.83 3.67
N TYR A 32 -1.50 16.87 4.34
CA TYR A 32 -0.22 17.22 3.73
C TYR A 32 0.20 16.20 2.65
N PHE A 33 0.16 14.90 2.94
CA PHE A 33 0.56 13.87 1.98
C PHE A 33 -0.36 13.84 0.76
N SER A 34 -1.66 14.11 0.93
CA SER A 34 -2.59 14.28 -0.17
C SER A 34 -2.25 15.48 -1.04
N SER A 35 -1.88 16.64 -0.46
CA SER A 35 -1.58 17.85 -1.23
C SER A 35 -0.29 17.73 -2.06
N VAL A 36 0.71 16.98 -1.58
CA VAL A 36 1.97 16.74 -2.31
C VAL A 36 1.87 15.56 -3.27
N ASN A 37 0.79 14.77 -3.23
CA ASN A 37 0.62 13.63 -4.13
C ASN A 37 0.34 14.11 -5.57
N LYS A 38 1.34 13.95 -6.44
CA LYS A 38 1.26 14.34 -7.86
C LYS A 38 0.67 13.25 -8.77
N ALA A 39 0.24 12.11 -8.23
CA ALA A 39 -0.19 10.95 -9.03
C ALA A 39 -1.35 11.26 -10.00
N GLU A 40 -2.19 12.24 -9.69
CA GLU A 40 -3.31 12.66 -10.55
C GLU A 40 -2.89 13.67 -11.64
N ARG A 41 -1.70 14.27 -11.54
CA ARG A 41 -1.24 15.37 -12.40
C ARG A 41 -0.19 14.92 -13.40
N ALA A 42 -0.43 13.81 -14.10
CA ALA A 42 0.41 13.45 -15.25
C ALA A 42 0.29 14.55 -16.31
N THR A 43 1.34 15.37 -16.43
CA THR A 43 1.37 16.48 -17.38
C THR A 43 1.36 15.97 -18.82
N LYS A 44 1.03 16.84 -19.79
CA LYS A 44 1.10 16.48 -21.21
C LYS A 44 2.49 15.94 -21.60
N LYS A 45 3.56 16.49 -21.00
CA LYS A 45 4.94 16.05 -21.19
C LYS A 45 5.16 14.63 -20.64
N ASP A 46 4.66 14.35 -19.44
CA ASP A 46 4.76 13.01 -18.84
C ASP A 46 4.07 11.94 -19.70
N LYS A 47 2.89 12.27 -20.24
CA LYS A 47 2.15 11.36 -21.13
C LYS A 47 2.93 11.05 -22.42
N ILE A 48 3.60 12.04 -23.00
CA ILE A 48 4.43 11.86 -24.20
C ILE A 48 5.66 11.01 -23.87
N LEU A 49 6.33 11.28 -22.74
CA LEU A 49 7.48 10.51 -22.29
C LEU A 49 7.10 9.04 -22.03
N LEU A 50 6.00 8.78 -21.32
CA LEU A 50 5.50 7.42 -21.09
C LEU A 50 5.24 6.67 -22.40
N ARG A 51 4.64 7.33 -23.42
CA ARG A 51 4.44 6.72 -24.74
C ARG A 51 5.76 6.32 -25.40
N LYS A 52 6.76 7.21 -25.38
CA LYS A 52 8.10 6.90 -25.93
C LYS A 52 8.78 5.75 -25.18
N LEU A 53 8.68 5.72 -23.85
CA LEU A 53 9.24 4.65 -23.03
C LEU A 53 8.55 3.30 -23.31
N LYS A 54 7.22 3.31 -23.40
CA LYS A 54 6.42 2.11 -23.71
C LYS A 54 6.69 1.55 -25.11
N GLN A 55 7.01 2.40 -26.09
CA GLN A 55 7.45 1.96 -27.43
C GLN A 55 8.84 1.32 -27.43
N LYS A 56 9.70 1.71 -26.48
CA LYS A 56 11.06 1.17 -26.31
C LYS A 56 11.09 -0.06 -25.41
N GLU A 57 10.06 -0.28 -24.59
CA GLU A 57 9.89 -1.50 -23.83
C GLU A 57 9.73 -2.69 -24.78
N LYS A 58 10.82 -3.42 -24.98
CA LYS A 58 10.78 -4.79 -25.49
C LYS A 58 10.75 -5.71 -24.28
N ALA A 59 9.62 -6.34 -24.02
CA ALA A 59 9.59 -7.44 -23.07
C ALA A 59 10.49 -8.56 -23.62
N PRO A 60 11.34 -9.19 -22.78
CA PRO A 60 11.93 -10.48 -23.16
C PRO A 60 10.81 -11.43 -23.57
N GLY A 61 11.11 -12.44 -24.39
CA GLY A 61 10.16 -13.44 -24.87
C GLY A 61 9.41 -14.10 -23.71
N VAL A 62 8.31 -13.49 -23.32
CA VAL A 62 7.47 -13.92 -22.21
C VAL A 62 6.54 -14.98 -22.75
N ASN A 63 6.41 -16.07 -22.01
CA ASN A 63 5.41 -17.06 -22.33
C ASN A 63 4.02 -16.44 -22.17
N LEU A 64 3.42 -15.98 -23.29
CA LEU A 64 2.11 -15.33 -23.30
C LEU A 64 1.00 -16.22 -22.75
N SER A 65 1.13 -17.56 -22.83
CA SER A 65 0.12 -18.47 -22.32
C SER A 65 -0.08 -18.30 -20.81
N LEU A 66 1.00 -18.09 -20.05
CA LEU A 66 0.96 -17.88 -18.60
C LEU A 66 0.11 -16.67 -18.20
N PHE A 67 0.07 -15.64 -19.05
CA PHE A 67 -0.70 -14.41 -18.79
C PHE A 67 -2.11 -14.43 -19.40
N LYS A 68 -2.43 -15.43 -20.23
CA LYS A 68 -3.76 -15.62 -20.82
C LYS A 68 -4.61 -16.58 -20.01
N ASP A 69 -3.97 -17.54 -19.33
CA ASP A 69 -4.68 -18.55 -18.57
C ASP A 69 -5.34 -17.98 -17.31
N CYS A 70 -6.48 -18.56 -16.96
CA CYS A 70 -7.13 -18.30 -15.67
C CYS A 70 -6.38 -18.99 -14.53
N PHE A 71 -6.43 -18.39 -13.34
CA PHE A 71 -5.87 -18.99 -12.14
C PHE A 71 -6.64 -20.27 -11.75
N LYS A 72 -5.90 -21.24 -11.22
CA LYS A 72 -6.41 -22.51 -10.72
C LYS A 72 -6.62 -22.45 -9.20
N LEU A 73 -7.50 -23.32 -8.70
CA LEU A 73 -7.81 -23.42 -7.26
C LEU A 73 -6.57 -23.80 -6.42
N SER A 74 -5.66 -24.61 -6.97
CA SER A 74 -4.41 -25.00 -6.32
C SER A 74 -3.46 -23.81 -6.14
N GLU A 75 -3.42 -22.90 -7.11
CA GLU A 75 -2.62 -21.67 -7.06
C GLU A 75 -3.18 -20.71 -6.01
N LEU A 76 -4.49 -20.50 -6.01
CA LEU A 76 -5.17 -19.72 -4.98
C LEU A 76 -4.92 -20.30 -3.59
N SER A 77 -5.05 -21.62 -3.42
CA SER A 77 -4.81 -22.29 -2.14
C SER A 77 -3.37 -22.12 -1.66
N ARG A 78 -2.40 -22.20 -2.57
CA ARG A 78 -0.98 -21.96 -2.27
C ARG A 78 -0.72 -20.49 -1.90
N ALA A 79 -1.39 -19.55 -2.56
CA ALA A 79 -1.27 -18.13 -2.25
C ALA A 79 -1.87 -17.80 -0.87
N ILE A 80 -3.05 -18.33 -0.56
CA ILE A 80 -3.71 -18.16 0.75
C ILE A 80 -2.82 -18.67 1.89
N LYS A 81 -2.17 -19.84 1.72
CA LYS A 81 -1.24 -20.39 2.73
C LYS A 81 -0.03 -19.49 3.02
N LYS A 82 0.35 -18.61 2.09
CA LYS A 82 1.48 -17.68 2.24
C LYS A 82 1.08 -16.35 2.88
N LEU A 83 -0.21 -16.14 3.18
CA LEU A 83 -0.66 -14.90 3.81
C LEU A 83 -0.04 -14.74 5.20
N LYS A 84 0.49 -13.54 5.47
CA LYS A 84 1.01 -13.20 6.80
C LYS A 84 -0.14 -12.85 7.72
N LEU A 85 -0.14 -13.41 8.92
CA LEU A 85 -1.12 -13.12 9.95
C LEU A 85 -0.92 -11.74 10.58
N ARG A 86 -1.97 -11.28 11.29
CA ARG A 86 -2.00 -10.04 12.09
C ARG A 86 -1.64 -8.80 11.26
N LYS A 87 -2.07 -8.80 10.00
CA LYS A 87 -1.98 -7.62 9.13
C LYS A 87 -3.24 -6.79 9.28
N SER A 88 -3.07 -5.49 9.19
CA SER A 88 -4.19 -4.56 9.25
C SER A 88 -5.07 -4.77 8.01
N PRO A 89 -6.40 -4.88 8.17
CA PRO A 89 -7.31 -5.08 7.06
C PRO A 89 -7.47 -3.77 6.28
N GLY A 90 -8.02 -3.88 5.07
CA GLY A 90 -8.47 -2.72 4.32
C GLY A 90 -9.75 -2.10 4.91
N PRO A 91 -10.33 -1.11 4.22
CA PRO A 91 -11.63 -0.54 4.57
C PRO A 91 -12.77 -1.56 4.62
N ASP A 92 -12.62 -2.67 3.90
CA ASP A 92 -13.54 -3.81 3.86
C ASP A 92 -13.53 -4.69 5.12
N ARG A 93 -12.55 -4.48 6.01
CA ARG A 93 -12.36 -5.24 7.26
C ARG A 93 -12.14 -6.73 7.06
N LEU A 94 -11.72 -7.16 5.86
CA LEU A 94 -11.36 -8.55 5.59
C LEU A 94 -9.93 -8.83 6.04
N TYR A 95 -9.80 -9.73 7.01
CA TYR A 95 -8.50 -10.16 7.55
C TYR A 95 -7.96 -11.38 6.81
N ASN A 96 -6.63 -11.52 6.77
CA ASN A 96 -5.96 -12.67 6.18
C ASN A 96 -6.35 -13.99 6.86
N GLU A 97 -6.61 -13.94 8.17
CA GLU A 97 -7.14 -15.03 8.99
C GLU A 97 -8.45 -15.60 8.40
N MET A 98 -9.35 -14.72 7.95
CA MET A 98 -10.63 -15.13 7.36
C MET A 98 -10.42 -15.90 6.04
N LEU A 99 -9.44 -15.47 5.23
CA LEU A 99 -9.09 -16.13 3.98
C LEU A 99 -8.43 -17.50 4.21
N LEU A 100 -7.62 -17.62 5.27
CA LEU A 100 -7.00 -18.89 5.67
C LEU A 100 -8.05 -19.91 6.12
N HIS A 101 -9.05 -19.47 6.90
CA HIS A 101 -10.15 -20.32 7.37
C HIS A 101 -11.28 -20.49 6.33
N LEU A 102 -11.13 -19.93 5.13
CA LEU A 102 -12.12 -20.02 4.08
C LEU A 102 -12.29 -21.48 3.62
N GLY A 103 -13.52 -21.98 3.66
CA GLY A 103 -13.89 -23.30 3.16
C GLY A 103 -13.73 -23.44 1.64
N LEU A 104 -13.93 -24.64 1.12
CA LEU A 104 -13.76 -24.94 -0.30
C LEU A 104 -14.69 -24.09 -1.19
N GLU A 105 -15.97 -24.00 -0.83
CA GLU A 105 -16.95 -23.22 -1.60
C GLU A 105 -16.61 -21.72 -1.61
N GLY A 106 -16.20 -21.17 -0.46
CA GLY A 106 -15.73 -19.79 -0.38
C GLY A 106 -14.50 -19.55 -1.27
N LYS A 107 -13.56 -20.49 -1.30
CA LYS A 107 -12.39 -20.41 -2.19
C LYS A 107 -12.78 -20.48 -3.67
N LYS A 108 -13.78 -21.27 -4.04
CA LYS A 108 -14.32 -21.30 -5.43
C LYS A 108 -14.93 -19.96 -5.83
N VAL A 109 -15.72 -19.34 -4.95
CA VAL A 109 -16.31 -18.02 -5.20
C VAL A 109 -15.22 -16.96 -5.34
N LEU A 110 -14.22 -16.96 -4.44
CA LEU A 110 -13.09 -16.05 -4.51
C LEU A 110 -12.28 -16.22 -5.81
N LEU A 111 -12.04 -17.47 -6.22
CA LEU A 111 -11.35 -17.76 -7.49
C LEU A 111 -12.13 -17.22 -8.69
N LYS A 112 -13.46 -17.41 -8.70
CA LYS A 112 -14.32 -16.91 -9.76
C LYS A 112 -14.26 -15.38 -9.85
N LEU A 113 -14.25 -14.68 -8.71
CA LEU A 113 -14.07 -13.23 -8.67
C LEU A 113 -12.71 -12.82 -9.26
N ILE A 114 -11.61 -13.44 -8.81
CA ILE A 114 -10.26 -13.13 -9.30
C ILE A 114 -10.17 -13.36 -10.81
N ASN A 115 -10.61 -14.51 -11.31
CA ASN A 115 -10.56 -14.81 -12.74
C ASN A 115 -11.45 -13.88 -13.57
N LYS A 116 -12.59 -13.43 -13.03
CA LYS A 116 -13.42 -12.40 -13.67
C LYS A 116 -12.67 -11.07 -13.78
N THR A 117 -12.01 -10.63 -12.72
CA THR A 117 -11.20 -9.40 -12.76
C THR A 117 -10.01 -9.51 -13.71
N TRP A 118 -9.37 -10.69 -13.77
CA TRP A 118 -8.26 -10.98 -14.66
C TRP A 118 -8.68 -10.93 -16.13
N GLY A 119 -9.74 -11.65 -16.50
CA GLY A 119 -10.20 -11.73 -17.89
C GLY A 119 -10.85 -10.44 -18.40
N THR A 120 -11.55 -9.69 -17.54
CA THR A 120 -12.21 -8.44 -17.96
C THR A 120 -11.32 -7.21 -17.86
N SER A 121 -10.16 -7.32 -17.19
CA SER A 121 -9.32 -6.17 -16.81
C SER A 121 -10.06 -5.10 -15.99
N ILE A 122 -11.19 -5.44 -15.35
CA ILE A 122 -11.98 -4.53 -14.52
C ILE A 122 -11.71 -4.86 -13.05
N ILE A 123 -11.14 -3.88 -12.32
CA ILE A 123 -10.89 -3.99 -10.89
C ILE A 123 -12.03 -3.28 -10.12
N PRO A 124 -12.75 -3.99 -9.21
CA PRO A 124 -13.77 -3.41 -8.35
C PRO A 124 -13.27 -2.16 -7.61
N SER A 125 -14.11 -1.13 -7.50
CA SER A 125 -13.79 0.11 -6.77
C SER A 125 -13.36 -0.14 -5.33
N ALA A 126 -14.01 -1.10 -4.66
CA ALA A 126 -13.66 -1.51 -3.30
C ALA A 126 -12.19 -1.96 -3.17
N LEU A 127 -11.65 -2.68 -4.16
CA LEU A 127 -10.25 -3.15 -4.16
C LEU A 127 -9.25 -2.04 -4.53
N LYS A 128 -9.71 -0.91 -5.06
CA LYS A 128 -8.88 0.27 -5.35
C LYS A 128 -8.77 1.23 -4.18
N THR A 129 -9.54 1.00 -3.11
CA THR A 129 -9.61 1.89 -1.95
C THR A 129 -8.72 1.35 -0.84
N ALA A 130 -7.94 2.22 -0.19
CA ALA A 130 -7.05 1.84 0.91
C ALA A 130 -7.23 2.77 2.11
N LEU A 131 -7.03 2.22 3.32
CA LEU A 131 -6.98 2.99 4.55
C LEU A 131 -5.53 3.48 4.78
N VAL A 132 -5.35 4.80 4.83
CA VAL A 132 -4.03 5.41 5.04
C VAL A 132 -3.88 5.81 6.50
N THR A 133 -3.04 5.07 7.22
CA THR A 133 -2.71 5.35 8.62
C THR A 133 -1.22 5.69 8.73
N PRO A 134 -0.85 6.95 9.04
CA PRO A 134 0.53 7.31 9.32
C PRO A 134 1.06 6.54 10.53
N ILE A 135 2.20 5.86 10.37
CA ILE A 135 2.87 5.14 11.46
C ILE A 135 4.22 5.81 11.72
N LEU A 136 4.41 6.28 12.94
CA LEU A 136 5.69 6.83 13.37
C LEU A 136 6.75 5.71 13.39
N LYS A 137 7.71 5.80 12.48
CA LYS A 137 8.88 4.92 12.49
C LYS A 137 9.68 5.16 13.76
N LYS A 138 10.07 4.09 14.47
CA LYS A 138 11.04 4.19 15.56
C LYS A 138 12.38 4.61 14.95
N VAL A 139 12.82 5.83 15.22
CA VAL A 139 14.18 6.24 14.89
C VAL A 139 15.10 5.52 15.88
N SER A 140 15.75 4.43 15.47
CA SER A 140 17.07 4.12 16.03
C SER A 140 17.92 5.31 15.63
N GLN A 141 18.44 6.07 16.61
CA GLN A 141 19.10 7.35 16.38
C GLN A 141 19.92 7.32 15.08
N LEU A 142 19.42 7.99 14.05
CA LEU A 142 20.25 8.34 12.91
C LEU A 142 21.41 9.12 13.52
N LYS A 143 22.62 8.55 13.49
CA LYS A 143 23.82 9.29 13.83
C LYS A 143 23.85 10.45 12.84
N MET A 144 23.41 11.61 13.29
CA MET A 144 23.66 12.86 12.59
C MET A 144 25.18 12.99 12.58
N SER A 145 25.83 12.63 11.48
CA SER A 145 27.20 13.05 11.24
C SER A 145 27.15 14.57 11.27
N LYS A 146 27.78 15.17 12.29
CA LYS A 146 27.99 16.62 12.35
C LYS A 146 28.62 17.01 11.02
N ALA A 147 27.91 17.79 10.21
CA ALA A 147 28.56 18.53 9.15
C ALA A 147 29.50 19.51 9.86
N THR A 148 30.80 19.23 9.78
CA THR A 148 31.82 20.15 10.25
C THR A 148 31.75 21.36 9.34
N ASP A 149 31.28 22.48 9.88
CA ASP A 149 31.55 23.80 9.31
C ASP A 149 33.07 23.94 9.19
N ARG A 150 33.58 23.98 7.96
CA ARG A 150 34.91 24.54 7.68
C ARG A 150 34.70 25.92 7.09
N SER A 151 34.54 26.89 7.98
CA SER A 151 34.86 28.29 7.71
C SER A 151 36.19 28.59 8.40
N THR A 152 37.26 28.57 7.61
CA THR A 152 38.48 29.39 7.63
C THR A 152 39.46 28.78 6.65
#